data_AF-A0A6N7IMA2-F1
#
_entry.id   AF-A0A6N7IMA2-F1
#
_cell.length_a   1.000
_cell.length_b   1.000
_cell.length_c   1.000
_cell.angle_alpha   90.00
_cell.angle_beta   90.00
_cell.angle_gamma   90.00
#
_symmetry.space_group_name_H-M   'P 1'
#
loop_
_entity.id
_entity.type
_entity.pdbx_description
1 polymer ?
#
loop_
_entity_poly.entity_id
_entity_poly.type
_entity_poly.pdbx_seq_one_letter_code
_entity_poly.pdbx_strand_id
1 'polypeptide(L)' 'MLELGKVILRLEKARRELLNTDPGDKEKLLAVSRKMDRLIVEYYRAKHGPETTRPAAGR' A
#
# COMPACT_ATOMS: atom_id res chain seq x y z
N MET A 1 6.19 8.34 9.02
CA MET A 1 5.52 9.21 8.01
C MET A 1 6.04 9.00 6.59
N LEU A 2 7.36 9.00 6.34
CA LEU A 2 7.91 8.82 4.98
C LEU A 2 7.49 7.49 4.31
N GLU A 3 7.48 6.38 5.05
CA GLU A 3 7.05 5.07 4.51
C GLU A 3 5.56 5.03 4.18
N LEU A 4 4.70 5.60 5.02
CA LEU A 4 3.26 5.70 4.73
C LEU A 4 3.00 6.49 3.44
N GLY A 5 3.69 7.62 3.26
CA GLY A 5 3.59 8.42 2.02
C GLY A 5 4.03 7.65 0.77
N LYS A 6 5.11 6.86 0.86
CA LYS A 6 5.57 6.00 -0.24
C LYS A 6 4.53 4.93 -0.58
N VAL A 7 3.90 4.30 0.41
CA VAL A 7 2.87 3.28 0.19
C VAL A 7 1.62 3.89 -0.45
N ILE A 8 1.18 5.08 -0.01
CA ILE A 8 0.06 5.79 -0.62
C ILE A 8 0.34 6.10 -2.10
N LEU A 9 1.53 6.59 -2.43
CA LEU A 9 1.91 6.85 -3.83
C LEU A 9 1.91 5.59 -4.69
N ARG A 10 2.33 4.45 -4.12
CA ARG A 10 2.30 3.15 -4.82
C ARG A 10 0.87 2.66 -5.04
N LEU A 11 -0.03 2.84 -4.06
CA LEU A 11 -1.46 2.55 -4.20
C LEU A 11 -2.09 3.35 -5.33
N GLU A 12 -1.85 4.66 -5.39
CA GLU A 12 -2.38 5.50 -6.46
C GLU A 12 -1.86 5.11 -7.85
N LYS A 13 -0.60 4.67 -7.94
CA LYS A 13 -0.06 4.13 -9.20
C LYS A 13 -0.76 2.83 -9.61
N ALA A 14 -0.93 1.90 -8.67
CA ALA A 14 -1.62 0.63 -8.95
C ALA A 14 -3.11 0.85 -9.30
N ARG A 15 -3.78 1.80 -8.65
CA ARG A 15 -5.16 2.20 -8.99
C ARG A 15 -5.25 2.74 -10.42
N ARG A 16 -4.33 3.61 -10.84
CA ARG A 16 -4.28 4.10 -12.23
C ARG A 16 -4.00 2.99 -13.23
N GLU A 17 -3.11 2.06 -12.88
CA GLU A 17 -2.82 0.87 -13.70
C GLU A 17 -4.08 0.00 -13.88
N LEU A 18 -4.86 -0.20 -12.81
CA LEU A 18 -6.11 -0.96 -12.86
C LEU A 18 -7.13 -0.31 -13.78
N LEU A 19 -7.35 1.00 -13.63
CA LEU A 19 -8.31 1.76 -14.43
C LEU A 19 -7.95 1.84 -15.92
N ASN A 20 -6.66 1.70 -16.25
CA ASN A 20 -6.16 1.70 -17.63
C ASN A 20 -5.98 0.29 -18.21
N THR A 21 -6.28 -0.76 -17.44
CA THR A 21 -6.19 -2.14 -17.92
C THR A 21 -7.47 -2.51 -18.67
N ASP A 22 -7.31 -3.13 -19.84
CA ASP A 22 -8.43 -3.65 -20.62
C ASP A 22 -9.24 -4.66 -19.77
N PRO A 23 -10.56 -4.47 -19.61
CA PRO A 23 -11.42 -5.43 -18.93
C PRO A 23 -11.42 -6.84 -19.54
N GLY A 24 -11.06 -6.98 -20.82
CA GLY A 24 -10.90 -8.26 -21.50
C GLY A 24 -9.63 -9.03 -21.08
N ASP A 25 -8.60 -8.33 -20.60
CA ASP A 25 -7.35 -8.90 -20.14
C ASP A 25 -7.44 -9.31 -18.66
N LYS A 26 -8.13 -10.43 -18.43
CA LYS A 26 -8.40 -10.96 -17.08
C LYS A 26 -7.12 -11.26 -16.29
N GLU A 27 -6.05 -11.70 -16.96
CA GLU A 27 -4.78 -12.03 -16.29
C GLU A 27 -4.12 -10.76 -15.75
N LYS A 28 -4.06 -9.71 -16.57
CA LYS A 28 -3.49 -8.43 -16.16
C LYS A 28 -4.33 -7.75 -15.09
N LEU A 29 -5.67 -7.79 -15.20
CA LEU A 29 -6.56 -7.31 -14.15
C LEU A 29 -6.30 -8.01 -12.81
N LEU A 30 -6.18 -9.33 -12.83
CA LEU A 30 -5.92 -10.12 -11.62
C LEU A 30 -4.54 -9.80 -11.03
N ALA A 31 -3.53 -9.62 -11.87
CA ALA A 31 -2.18 -9.24 -11.44
C ALA A 31 -2.16 -7.87 -10.75
N VAL A 32 -2.85 -6.87 -11.31
CA VAL A 32 -2.95 -5.52 -10.73
C VAL A 32 -3.79 -5.55 -9.45
N SER A 33 -4.88 -6.30 -9.42
CA SER A 33 -5.72 -6.49 -8.22
C SER A 33 -4.88 -7.06 -7.06
N ARG A 34 -4.16 -8.16 -7.28
CA ARG A 34 -3.26 -8.77 -6.27
C ARG A 34 -2.13 -7.82 -5.82
N LYS A 35 -1.68 -6.92 -6.70
CA LYS A 35 -0.70 -5.88 -6.35
C LYS A 35 -1.32 -4.84 -5.42
N MET A 36 -2.57 -4.42 -5.67
CA MET A 36 -3.30 -3.51 -4.78
C MET A 36 -3.54 -4.13 -3.40
N ASP A 37 -3.96 -5.39 -3.33
CA ASP A 37 -4.18 -6.09 -2.05
C ASP A 37 -2.92 -6.08 -1.17
N ARG A 38 -1.76 -6.38 -1.75
CA ARG A 38 -0.47 -6.33 -1.05
C ARG A 38 -0.15 -4.93 -0.53
N LEU A 39 -0.37 -3.91 -1.35
CA LEU A 39 -0.13 -2.51 -0.97
C LEU A 39 -1.09 -2.02 0.12
N ILE A 40 -2.33 -2.54 0.16
CA ILE A 40 -3.29 -2.25 1.22
C ILE A 40 -2.79 -2.82 2.56
N VAL A 41 -2.30 -4.07 2.56
CA VAL A 41 -1.68 -4.66 3.75
C VAL A 41 -0.45 -3.85 4.20
N GLU A 42 0.41 -3.45 3.26
CA GLU A 42 1.54 -2.56 3.56
C GLU A 42 1.10 -1.21 4.14
N TYR A 43 -0.01 -0.65 3.65
CA TYR A 43 -0.56 0.61 4.17
C TYR A 43 -0.98 0.45 5.62
N TYR A 44 -1.74 -0.60 5.95
CA TYR A 44 -2.15 -0.85 7.32
C TYR A 44 -0.95 -1.11 8.23
N ARG A 45 0.07 -1.84 7.77
CA ARG A 45 1.33 -2.03 8.51
C ARG A 45 2.11 -0.73 8.69
N ALA A 46 2.14 0.15 7.69
CA ALA A 46 2.84 1.43 7.79
C ALA A 46 2.07 2.44 8.68
N LYS A 47 0.74 2.31 8.75
CA LYS A 47 -0.14 3.16 9.54
C LYS A 47 -0.25 2.72 11.01
N HIS A 48 -0.24 1.40 11.25
CA HIS A 48 -0.50 0.78 12.56
C HIS A 48 0.63 -0.13 13.06
N GLY A 49 1.72 -0.25 12.32
CA GLY A 49 2.93 -0.92 12.79
C GLY A 49 3.40 -0.28 14.10
N PRO A 50 4.14 -1.03 14.94
CA PRO A 50 4.50 -0.55 16.26
C PRO A 50 5.15 0.82 16.10
N GLU A 51 4.53 1.84 16.71
CA GLU A 51 5.27 3.05 17.05
C GLU A 51 6.51 2.52 17.75
N THR A 52 7.68 2.74 17.14
CA THR A 52 8.96 2.52 17.80
C THR A 52 8.80 3.08 19.20
N THR A 53 8.82 2.19 20.17
CA THR A 53 8.69 2.47 21.60
C THR A 53 9.57 3.69 21.87
N ARG A 54 8.96 4.86 22.07
CA ARG A 54 9.69 5.93 22.74
C ARG A 54 10.03 5.32 24.10
N PRO A 55 11.32 5.20 24.48
CA PRO A 55 11.60 4.93 25.88
C PRO A 55 10.96 6.09 26.63
N ALA A 56 10.04 5.77 27.54
CA ALA A 56 9.56 6.74 28.49
C ALA A 56 10.80 7.26 29.21
N ALA A 57 11.23 8.48 28.86
CA ALA A 57 12.28 9.17 29.55
C ALA A 57 11.80 9.33 30.99
N GLY A 58 12.52 8.69 31.90
CA GLY A 58 12.20 8.72 33.32
C GLY A 58 12.15 10.15 33.86
N ARG A 59 11.31 10.32 34.87
CA ARG A 59 11.57 11.08 36.08
C ARG A 59 10.54 10.68 37.14
#